data_AF-A0A3A0DCW2-F1
#
_entry.id   AF-A0A3A0DCW2-F1
#
_cell.length_a   1.000
_cell.length_b   1.000
_cell.length_c   1.000
_cell.angle_alpha   90.00
_cell.angle_beta   90.00
_cell.angle_gamma   90.00
#
_symmetry.space_group_name_H-M   'P 1'
#
loop_
_entity.id
_entity.type
_entity.pdbx_description
1 polymer ?
#
loop_
_entity_poly.entity_id
_entity_poly.type
_entity_poly.pdbx_seq_one_letter_code
_entity_poly.pdbx_strand_id
1 'polypeptide(L)'
;LRGPYEHCILGSAEDVPLPDASRSVVYGEAMLSMQPQTVKERIVAEAARILRAGGRYGIHELCIVGDGASDDIRAAIAADLSDEIHVGVRPLAIAEWRRLLQDAGMSIVAQELAPMHLLEPRRVVADEGLWRAVRFAWNVARTPAARRRVLAMRRAFRKHADRLGAIMLVAAKG
;
A
#
# COMPACT_ATOMS: atom_id res chain seq x y z
N LEU A 1 18.56 -10.36 -0.05
CA LEU A 1 18.82 -10.54 1.39
C LEU A 1 20.14 -11.28 1.52
N ARG A 2 21.21 -10.54 1.82
CA ARG A 2 22.59 -11.08 1.90
C ARG A 2 23.36 -10.49 3.09
N GLY A 3 22.71 -9.74 3.97
CA GLY A 3 23.29 -9.24 5.21
C GLY A 3 23.14 -10.24 6.36
N PRO A 4 24.03 -10.22 7.36
CA PRO A 4 23.98 -11.13 8.53
C PRO A 4 22.78 -10.87 9.46
N TYR A 5 22.08 -9.73 9.29
CA TYR A 5 20.92 -9.33 10.07
C TYR A 5 19.60 -9.44 9.29
N GLU A 6 19.64 -9.98 8.07
CA GLU A 6 18.49 -10.10 7.19
C GLU A 6 18.02 -11.54 7.12
N HIS A 7 16.81 -11.81 7.61
CA HIS A 7 16.19 -13.12 7.52
C HIS A 7 14.94 -13.04 6.65
N CYS A 8 14.82 -13.98 5.70
CA CYS A 8 13.60 -14.17 4.92
C CYS A 8 12.87 -15.39 5.47
N ILE A 9 11.60 -15.24 5.80
CA ILE A 9 10.75 -16.36 6.21
C ILE A 9 9.58 -16.39 5.23
N LEU A 10 9.32 -17.55 4.64
CA LEU A 10 8.12 -17.77 3.85
C LEU A 10 6.94 -17.97 4.80
N GLY A 11 5.88 -17.18 4.66
CA GLY A 11 4.70 -17.26 5.52
C GLY A 11 3.58 -16.33 5.06
N SER A 12 2.42 -16.43 5.73
CA SER A 12 1.33 -15.48 5.55
C SER A 12 1.55 -14.27 6.45
N ALA A 13 1.21 -13.08 5.97
CA ALA A 13 1.21 -11.88 6.80
C ALA A 13 0.11 -11.90 7.87
N GLU A 14 -0.85 -12.81 7.75
CA GLU A 14 -1.95 -13.04 8.71
C GLU A 14 -1.56 -13.98 9.86
N ASP A 15 -0.46 -14.71 9.70
CA ASP A 15 0.04 -15.70 10.65
C ASP A 15 1.54 -15.87 10.44
N VAL A 16 2.32 -15.01 11.11
CA VAL A 16 3.78 -15.04 11.01
C VAL A 16 4.35 -15.93 12.12
N PRO A 17 5.36 -16.76 11.83
CA PRO A 17 5.95 -17.68 12.81
C PRO A 17 6.92 -16.96 13.75
N LEU A 18 6.44 -15.90 14.40
CA LEU A 18 7.16 -15.07 15.35
C LEU A 18 6.41 -15.05 16.70
N PRO A 19 7.13 -15.04 17.82
CA PRO A 19 6.50 -14.92 19.14
C PRO A 19 5.77 -13.59 19.30
N ASP A 20 4.77 -13.59 20.18
CA ASP A 20 4.11 -12.38 20.67
C ASP A 20 5.15 -11.40 21.21
N ALA A 21 4.90 -10.10 21.02
CA ALA A 21 5.72 -9.01 21.54
C ALA A 21 7.24 -9.12 21.23
N SER A 22 7.61 -9.77 20.13
CA SER A 22 9.02 -9.99 19.73
C SER A 22 9.61 -8.85 18.88
N ARG A 23 8.80 -7.95 18.34
CA ARG A 23 9.22 -6.89 17.41
C ARG A 23 9.05 -5.50 18.01
N SER A 24 10.04 -4.65 17.77
CA SER A 24 9.99 -3.21 18.11
C SER A 24 9.28 -2.39 17.04
N VAL A 25 9.48 -2.75 15.78
CA VAL A 25 8.94 -2.07 14.62
C VAL A 25 8.47 -3.10 13.60
N VAL A 26 7.30 -2.86 13.02
CA VAL A 26 6.78 -3.56 11.85
C VAL A 26 6.54 -2.51 10.77
N TYR A 27 6.77 -2.84 9.51
CA TYR A 27 6.39 -2.00 8.38
C TYR A 27 5.75 -2.82 7.27
N GLY A 28 4.70 -2.28 6.65
CA GLY A 28 4.03 -2.86 5.50
C GLY A 28 3.95 -1.85 4.36
N GLU A 29 4.37 -2.24 3.17
CA GLU A 29 4.36 -1.36 2.00
C GLU A 29 3.47 -1.95 0.90
N ALA A 30 2.46 -1.17 0.49
CA ALA A 30 1.57 -1.44 -0.61
C ALA A 30 1.01 -2.88 -0.62
N MET A 31 0.74 -3.42 0.57
CA MET A 31 0.32 -4.82 0.74
C MET A 31 -1.16 -4.89 1.07
N LEU A 32 -1.62 -4.07 2.02
CA LEU A 32 -3.00 -4.11 2.52
C LEU A 32 -3.99 -3.68 1.45
N SER A 33 -3.63 -2.72 0.59
CA SER A 33 -4.48 -2.24 -0.51
C SER A 33 -4.86 -3.35 -1.50
N MET A 34 -4.15 -4.47 -1.55
CA MET A 34 -4.48 -5.62 -2.42
C MET A 34 -5.35 -6.66 -1.72
N GLN A 35 -5.70 -6.46 -0.45
CA GLN A 35 -6.38 -7.45 0.37
C GLN A 35 -7.87 -7.14 0.57
N PRO A 36 -8.75 -8.15 0.66
CA PRO A 36 -10.09 -7.98 1.20
C PRO A 36 -10.06 -7.39 2.62
N GLN A 37 -11.14 -6.73 3.03
CA GLN A 37 -11.22 -6.07 4.34
C GLN A 37 -10.92 -7.02 5.51
N THR A 38 -11.49 -8.23 5.50
CA THR A 38 -11.26 -9.22 6.56
C THR A 38 -9.81 -9.72 6.62
N VAL A 39 -9.09 -9.74 5.49
CA VAL A 39 -7.66 -10.07 5.44
C VAL A 39 -6.84 -8.90 5.97
N LYS A 40 -7.19 -7.64 5.63
CA LYS A 40 -6.52 -6.46 6.19
C LYS A 40 -6.58 -6.48 7.72
N GLU A 41 -7.76 -6.75 8.29
CA GLU A 41 -7.97 -6.84 9.73
C GLU A 41 -7.09 -7.91 10.38
N ARG A 42 -7.01 -9.11 9.79
CA ARG A 42 -6.14 -10.18 10.31
C ARG A 42 -4.66 -9.83 10.23
N ILE A 43 -4.19 -9.25 9.13
CA ILE A 43 -2.79 -8.81 9.00
C ILE A 43 -2.45 -7.74 10.04
N VAL A 44 -3.34 -6.76 10.24
CA VAL A 44 -3.10 -5.67 11.20
C VAL A 44 -3.15 -6.20 12.64
N ALA A 45 -4.06 -7.11 12.95
CA ALA A 45 -4.10 -7.79 14.24
C ALA A 45 -2.81 -8.61 14.50
N GLU A 46 -2.30 -9.28 13.46
CA GLU A 46 -1.07 -10.05 13.55
C GLU A 46 0.17 -9.16 13.75
N ALA A 47 0.23 -8.03 13.03
CA ALA A 47 1.24 -7.00 13.26
C ALA A 47 1.18 -6.48 14.71
N ALA A 48 -0.02 -6.27 15.25
CA ALA A 48 -0.21 -5.89 16.64
C ALA A 48 0.24 -6.99 17.61
N ARG A 49 -0.05 -8.28 17.35
CA ARG A 49 0.37 -9.42 18.19
C ARG A 49 1.88 -9.46 18.38
N ILE A 50 2.63 -9.38 17.29
CA ILE A 50 4.10 -9.48 17.32
C ILE A 50 4.79 -8.22 17.85
N LEU A 51 4.10 -7.07 17.89
CA LEU A 51 4.66 -5.85 18.45
C LEU A 51 4.70 -5.89 19.98
N ARG A 52 5.84 -5.48 20.55
CA ARG A 52 5.95 -5.22 22.00
C ARG A 52 5.21 -3.95 22.40
N ALA A 53 4.95 -3.79 23.69
CA ALA A 53 4.45 -2.52 24.24
C ALA A 53 5.40 -1.36 23.88
N GLY A 54 4.83 -0.24 23.43
CA GLY A 54 5.57 0.91 22.88
C GLY A 54 6.18 0.67 21.48
N GLY A 55 5.91 -0.48 20.86
CA GLY A 55 6.30 -0.78 19.49
C GLY A 55 5.51 0.02 18.45
N ARG A 56 6.00 0.07 17.21
CA ARG A 56 5.38 0.87 16.13
C ARG A 56 5.09 0.05 14.88
N TYR A 57 3.95 0.32 14.27
CA TYR A 57 3.59 -0.18 12.95
C TYR A 57 3.53 0.96 11.95
N GLY A 58 4.36 0.92 10.92
CA GLY A 58 4.31 1.85 9.78
C GLY A 58 3.65 1.21 8.57
N ILE A 59 2.66 1.87 7.97
CA ILE A 59 2.09 1.44 6.69
C ILE A 59 2.23 2.54 5.65
N HIS A 60 2.42 2.13 4.39
CA HIS A 60 2.34 2.98 3.22
C HIS A 60 1.40 2.33 2.20
N GLU A 61 0.26 2.97 1.92
CA GLU A 61 -0.85 2.35 1.19
C GLU A 61 -1.54 3.33 0.22
N LEU A 62 -2.36 2.80 -0.69
CA LEU A 62 -3.25 3.59 -1.53
C LEU A 62 -4.46 4.06 -0.70
N CYS A 63 -4.85 5.31 -0.85
CA CYS A 63 -6.02 5.87 -0.19
C CYS A 63 -6.92 6.64 -1.16
N ILE A 64 -8.20 6.66 -0.82
CA ILE A 64 -9.17 7.56 -1.43
C ILE A 64 -9.14 8.88 -0.65
N VAL A 65 -8.84 9.98 -1.34
CA VAL A 65 -8.78 11.35 -0.78
C VAL A 65 -10.09 12.12 -1.05
N GLY A 66 -10.42 13.02 -0.13
CA GLY A 66 -11.63 13.84 -0.19
C GLY A 66 -12.76 13.30 0.68
N ASP A 67 -13.33 14.18 1.51
CA ASP A 67 -14.51 13.89 2.31
C ASP A 67 -15.76 14.06 1.44
N GLY A 68 -16.73 13.14 1.54
CA GLY A 68 -18.02 13.23 0.84
C GLY A 68 -18.19 12.38 -0.43
N ALA A 69 -17.20 11.56 -0.82
CA ALA A 69 -17.45 10.50 -1.80
C ALA A 69 -18.38 9.44 -1.18
N SER A 70 -19.56 9.25 -1.80
CA SER A 70 -20.51 8.20 -1.40
C SER A 70 -19.86 6.82 -1.55
N ASP A 71 -20.40 5.83 -0.84
CA ASP A 71 -19.92 4.44 -0.93
C ASP A 71 -19.97 3.92 -2.37
N ASP A 72 -20.95 4.35 -3.17
CA ASP A 72 -21.05 4.03 -4.60
C ASP A 72 -19.85 4.55 -5.40
N ILE A 73 -19.39 5.77 -5.11
CA ILE A 73 -18.20 6.34 -5.77
C ILE A 73 -16.95 5.57 -5.37
N ARG A 74 -16.83 5.20 -4.09
CA ARG A 74 -15.68 4.41 -3.60
C ARG A 74 -15.66 3.03 -4.24
N ALA A 75 -16.81 2.38 -4.33
CA ALA A 75 -16.98 1.10 -4.99
C ALA A 75 -16.66 1.18 -6.49
N ALA A 76 -17.10 2.24 -7.17
CA ALA A 76 -16.79 2.46 -8.58
C ALA A 76 -15.28 2.67 -8.82
N ILE A 77 -14.61 3.46 -7.98
CA ILE A 77 -13.14 3.64 -8.05
C ILE A 77 -12.43 2.30 -7.84
N ALA A 78 -12.83 1.52 -6.83
CA ALA A 78 -12.23 0.22 -6.55
C ALA A 78 -12.46 -0.80 -7.69
N ALA A 79 -13.66 -0.79 -8.29
CA ALA A 79 -14.00 -1.63 -9.44
C ALA A 79 -13.16 -1.24 -10.66
N ASP A 80 -13.12 0.06 -11.02
CA ASP A 80 -12.31 0.57 -12.12
C ASP A 80 -10.83 0.21 -11.95
N LEU A 81 -10.27 0.40 -10.75
CA LEU A 81 -8.90 0.02 -10.46
C LEU A 81 -8.70 -1.49 -10.60
N SER A 82 -9.58 -2.31 -10.02
CA SER A 82 -9.48 -3.77 -10.08
C SER A 82 -9.55 -4.31 -11.51
N ASP A 83 -10.45 -3.76 -12.32
CA ASP A 83 -10.67 -4.18 -13.72
C ASP A 83 -9.54 -3.71 -14.63
N GLU A 84 -9.06 -2.47 -14.48
CA GLU A 84 -8.04 -1.90 -15.38
C GLU A 84 -6.61 -2.40 -15.08
N ILE A 85 -6.29 -2.72 -13.81
CA ILE A 85 -4.94 -3.16 -13.43
C ILE A 85 -4.84 -4.65 -13.12
N HIS A 86 -5.97 -5.36 -13.00
CA HIS A 86 -6.06 -6.79 -12.68
C HIS A 86 -5.32 -7.20 -11.38
N VAL A 87 -5.16 -6.27 -10.43
CA VAL A 87 -4.50 -6.53 -9.13
C VAL A 87 -5.49 -6.48 -7.95
N GLY A 88 -6.80 -6.36 -8.21
CA GLY A 88 -7.83 -6.41 -7.16
C GLY A 88 -7.64 -5.35 -6.08
N VAL A 89 -7.24 -4.14 -6.46
CA VAL A 89 -6.87 -3.06 -5.52
C VAL A 89 -8.13 -2.50 -4.87
N ARG A 90 -8.13 -2.49 -3.54
CA ARG A 90 -9.22 -2.06 -2.65
C ARG A 90 -8.67 -1.03 -1.66
N PRO A 91 -8.47 0.23 -2.11
CA PRO A 91 -8.00 1.30 -1.23
C PRO A 91 -9.08 1.65 -0.21
N LEU A 92 -8.67 2.15 0.96
CA LEU A 92 -9.57 2.69 1.96
C LEU A 92 -9.52 4.22 1.98
N ALA A 93 -10.55 4.84 2.53
CA ALA A 93 -10.50 6.23 2.96
C ALA A 93 -9.43 6.44 4.03
N ILE A 94 -8.98 7.68 4.18
CA ILE A 94 -8.06 8.07 5.28
C ILE A 94 -8.64 7.66 6.64
N ALA A 95 -9.91 7.97 6.90
CA ALA A 95 -10.57 7.64 8.17
C ALA A 95 -10.66 6.12 8.42
N GLU A 96 -10.88 5.34 7.36
CA GLU A 96 -10.98 3.88 7.43
C GLU A 96 -9.61 3.24 7.69
N TRP A 97 -8.54 3.75 7.08
CA TRP A 97 -7.17 3.34 7.40
C TRP A 97 -6.82 3.60 8.87
N ARG A 98 -7.20 4.77 9.40
CA ARG A 98 -7.00 5.10 10.81
C ARG A 98 -7.77 4.14 11.71
N ARG A 99 -9.06 3.93 11.42
CA ARG A 99 -9.94 3.03 12.18
C ARG A 99 -9.39 1.60 12.19
N LEU A 100 -8.93 1.09 11.04
CA LEU A 100 -8.32 -0.24 10.93
C LEU A 100 -7.17 -0.45 11.92
N LEU A 101 -6.27 0.53 12.07
CA LEU A 101 -5.16 0.44 13.02
C LEU A 101 -5.63 0.64 14.47
N GLN A 102 -6.63 1.50 14.70
CA GLN A 102 -7.19 1.77 16.02
C GLN A 102 -7.96 0.59 16.59
N ASP A 103 -8.74 -0.09 15.76
CA ASP A 103 -9.51 -1.28 16.14
C ASP A 103 -8.58 -2.44 16.53
N ALA A 104 -7.33 -2.45 16.04
CA ALA A 104 -6.28 -3.37 16.44
C ALA A 104 -5.52 -2.93 17.72
N GLY A 105 -6.03 -1.94 18.46
CA GLY A 105 -5.48 -1.49 19.74
C GLY A 105 -4.26 -0.58 19.61
N MET A 106 -4.04 0.05 18.45
CA MET A 106 -2.94 1.00 18.25
C MET A 106 -3.43 2.44 18.19
N SER A 107 -2.56 3.38 18.54
CA SER A 107 -2.84 4.82 18.44
C SER A 107 -2.06 5.44 17.27
N ILE A 108 -2.71 6.26 16.45
CA ILE A 108 -2.03 6.95 15.34
C ILE A 108 -1.10 8.02 15.89
N VAL A 109 0.20 7.95 15.58
CA VAL A 109 1.22 8.91 16.04
C VAL A 109 1.78 9.77 14.91
N ALA A 110 1.67 9.34 13.65
CA ALA A 110 2.01 10.15 12.48
C ALA A 110 1.12 9.78 11.28
N GLN A 111 0.86 10.76 10.43
CA GLN A 111 0.11 10.60 9.19
C GLN A 111 0.68 11.57 8.14
N GLU A 112 0.98 11.07 6.95
CA GLU A 112 1.36 11.88 5.80
C GLU A 112 0.55 11.46 4.57
N LEU A 113 0.25 12.43 3.70
CA LEU A 113 -0.42 12.21 2.42
C LEU A 113 0.48 12.68 1.30
N ALA A 114 0.57 11.89 0.25
CA ALA A 114 1.28 12.26 -0.97
C ALA A 114 0.38 12.06 -2.20
N PRO A 115 0.47 12.94 -3.20
CA PRO A 115 -0.28 12.76 -4.44
C PRO A 115 0.20 11.53 -5.21
N MET A 116 -0.76 10.84 -5.86
CA MET A 116 -0.56 9.59 -6.58
C MET A 116 0.01 9.82 -8.00
N HIS A 117 1.28 10.24 -8.08
CA HIS A 117 1.97 10.44 -9.37
C HIS A 117 2.63 9.15 -9.90
N LEU A 118 1.94 8.02 -9.80
CA LEU A 118 2.46 6.71 -10.21
C LEU A 118 2.73 6.69 -11.72
N LEU A 119 3.94 6.26 -12.12
CA LEU A 119 4.41 6.21 -13.52
C LEU A 119 4.48 7.56 -14.25
N GLU A 120 4.49 8.68 -13.54
CA GLU A 120 4.88 9.93 -14.16
C GLU A 120 6.36 9.89 -14.54
N PRO A 121 6.75 10.32 -15.75
CA PRO A 121 8.14 10.22 -16.21
C PRO A 121 9.15 10.82 -15.23
N ARG A 122 8.78 11.90 -14.54
CA ARG A 122 9.61 12.54 -13.51
C ARG A 122 9.78 11.67 -12.27
N ARG A 123 8.73 10.99 -11.81
CA ARG A 123 8.79 10.05 -10.68
C ARG A 123 9.51 8.77 -11.02
N VAL A 124 9.29 8.18 -12.20
CA VAL A 124 10.04 6.98 -12.62
C VAL A 124 11.55 7.24 -12.63
N VAL A 125 11.99 8.44 -13.05
CA VAL A 125 13.39 8.85 -12.98
C VAL A 125 13.88 9.07 -11.54
N ALA A 126 13.03 9.59 -10.65
CA ALA A 126 13.36 9.77 -9.24
C ALA A 126 13.41 8.45 -8.44
N ASP A 127 12.50 7.52 -8.73
CA ASP A 127 12.33 6.25 -8.00
C ASP A 127 13.38 5.20 -8.43
N GLU A 128 13.69 5.11 -9.73
CA GLU A 128 14.59 4.10 -10.29
C GLU A 128 15.98 4.64 -10.67
N GLY A 129 16.11 5.96 -10.83
CA GLY A 129 17.28 6.61 -11.42
C GLY A 129 17.24 6.63 -12.96
N LEU A 130 17.91 7.62 -13.57
CA LEU A 130 17.82 7.91 -15.02
C LEU A 130 18.10 6.70 -15.93
N TRP A 131 19.16 5.94 -15.66
CA TRP A 131 19.53 4.77 -16.46
C TRP A 131 18.54 3.61 -16.37
N ARG A 132 18.00 3.35 -15.17
CA ARG A 132 17.00 2.30 -14.97
C ARG A 132 15.63 2.71 -15.51
N ALA A 133 15.28 3.99 -15.43
CA ALA A 133 14.08 4.55 -16.05
C ALA A 133 14.10 4.42 -17.59
N VAL A 134 15.24 4.71 -18.25
CA VAL A 134 15.41 4.52 -19.70
C VAL A 134 15.30 3.03 -20.06
N ARG A 135 15.93 2.15 -19.29
CA ARG A 135 15.83 0.69 -19.50
C ARG A 135 14.40 0.17 -19.30
N PHE A 136 13.69 0.66 -18.28
CA PHE A 136 12.28 0.34 -18.06
C PHE A 136 11.43 0.79 -19.25
N ALA A 137 11.59 2.04 -19.70
CA ALA A 137 10.87 2.57 -20.85
C ALA A 137 11.13 1.75 -22.13
N TRP A 138 12.37 1.35 -22.36
CA TRP A 138 12.77 0.50 -23.48
C TRP A 138 12.15 -0.91 -23.41
N ASN A 139 12.14 -1.53 -22.24
CA ASN A 139 11.52 -2.83 -22.01
C ASN A 139 9.99 -2.77 -22.22
N VAL A 140 9.35 -1.69 -21.74
CA VAL A 140 7.93 -1.44 -21.94
C VAL A 140 7.63 -1.21 -23.42
N ALA A 141 8.43 -0.42 -24.14
CA ALA A 141 8.25 -0.14 -25.56
C ALA A 141 8.38 -1.40 -26.44
N ARG A 142 9.35 -2.27 -26.10
CA ARG A 142 9.62 -3.52 -26.84
C ARG A 142 8.64 -4.65 -26.55
N THR A 143 7.89 -4.59 -25.45
CA THR A 143 6.98 -5.66 -25.04
C THR A 143 5.53 -5.20 -25.16
N PRO A 144 4.78 -5.56 -26.22
CA PRO A 144 3.43 -5.07 -26.46
C PRO A 144 2.46 -5.31 -25.29
N ALA A 145 2.58 -6.46 -24.62
CA ALA A 145 1.79 -6.78 -23.43
C ALA A 145 2.13 -5.85 -22.25
N ALA A 146 3.41 -5.58 -21.99
CA ALA A 146 3.83 -4.66 -20.94
C ALA A 146 3.38 -3.23 -21.24
N ARG A 147 3.51 -2.77 -22.49
CA ARG A 147 3.01 -1.46 -22.94
C ARG A 147 1.52 -1.31 -22.68
N ARG A 148 0.70 -2.30 -23.05
CA ARG A 148 -0.75 -2.27 -22.80
C ARG A 148 -1.06 -2.16 -21.31
N ARG A 149 -0.41 -2.97 -20.47
CA ARG A 149 -0.60 -2.97 -19.00
C ARG A 149 -0.20 -1.63 -18.37
N VAL A 150 0.98 -1.10 -18.74
CA VAL A 150 1.46 0.20 -18.22
C VAL A 150 0.55 1.35 -18.64
N LEU A 151 0.06 1.35 -19.88
CA LEU A 151 -0.88 2.38 -20.36
C LEU A 151 -2.28 2.25 -19.75
N ALA A 152 -2.74 1.04 -19.45
CA ALA A 152 -3.98 0.81 -18.72
C ALA A 152 -3.85 1.36 -17.29
N MET A 153 -2.81 0.95 -16.56
CA MET A 153 -2.52 1.45 -15.22
C MET A 153 -2.40 2.98 -15.19
N ARG A 154 -1.64 3.57 -16.10
CA ARG A 154 -1.53 5.04 -16.17
C ARG A 154 -2.86 5.74 -16.46
N ARG A 155 -3.77 5.13 -17.23
CA ARG A 155 -5.10 5.69 -17.49
C ARG A 155 -5.99 5.59 -16.25
N ALA A 156 -6.05 4.43 -15.60
CA ALA A 156 -6.81 4.22 -14.36
C ALA A 156 -6.43 5.23 -13.28
N PHE A 157 -5.13 5.35 -13.01
CA PHE A 157 -4.61 6.25 -11.99
C PHE A 157 -4.83 7.73 -12.35
N ARG A 158 -4.75 8.11 -13.63
CA ARG A 158 -5.05 9.49 -14.07
C ARG A 158 -6.53 9.83 -14.03
N LYS A 159 -7.41 8.86 -14.34
CA LYS A 159 -8.87 9.03 -14.30
C LYS A 159 -9.35 9.43 -12.90
N HIS A 160 -8.71 8.88 -11.87
CA HIS A 160 -9.05 9.09 -10.47
C HIS A 160 -7.99 9.88 -9.70
N ALA A 161 -7.12 10.64 -10.38
CA ALA A 161 -5.97 11.32 -9.75
C ALA A 161 -6.37 12.39 -8.73
N ASP A 162 -7.55 12.98 -8.87
CA ASP A 162 -8.15 13.94 -7.94
C ASP A 162 -8.69 13.27 -6.67
N ARG A 163 -8.91 11.95 -6.72
CA ARG A 163 -9.53 11.15 -5.64
C ARG A 163 -8.61 10.07 -5.09
N LEU A 164 -7.41 9.88 -5.64
CA LEU A 164 -6.43 8.91 -5.19
C LEU A 164 -5.18 9.60 -4.65
N GLY A 165 -4.73 9.13 -3.50
CA GLY A 165 -3.50 9.56 -2.84
C GLY A 165 -2.77 8.39 -2.20
N ALA A 166 -1.52 8.59 -1.85
CA ALA A 166 -0.76 7.68 -1.00
C ALA A 166 -0.89 8.16 0.43
N ILE A 167 -1.11 7.24 1.36
CA ILE A 167 -1.11 7.53 2.78
C ILE A 167 0.03 6.78 3.45
N MET A 168 0.75 7.48 4.31
CA MET A 168 1.63 6.87 5.30
C MET A 168 1.01 7.06 6.68
N LEU A 169 0.91 5.98 7.44
CA LEU A 169 0.51 6.02 8.84
C LEU A 169 1.57 5.35 9.70
N VAL A 170 1.89 5.97 10.83
CA VAL A 170 2.60 5.30 11.92
C VAL A 170 1.64 5.20 13.10
N ALA A 171 1.45 3.98 13.60
CA ALA A 171 0.68 3.71 14.80
C ALA A 171 1.56 3.09 15.89
N ALA A 172 1.29 3.41 17.15
CA ALA A 172 2.00 2.87 18.30
C ALA A 172 1.10 1.91 19.09
N LYS A 173 1.64 0.76 19.48
CA LYS A 173 0.99 -0.19 20.40
C LYS A 173 1.22 0.28 21.84
N GLY A 174 0.14 0.34 22.61
CA GLY A 174 0.16 0.66 24.04
C GLY A 174 0.99 -0.33 24.87
#